data_AF-A0AAZ3SLG6-F1
#
_entry.id   AF-A0AAZ3SLG6-F1
#
_cell.length_a   1.000
_cell.length_b   1.000
_cell.length_c   1.000
_cell.angle_alpha   90.00
_cell.angle_beta   90.00
_cell.angle_gamma   90.00
#
_symmetry.space_group_name_H-M   'P 1'
#
loop_
_entity.id
_entity.type
_entity.pdbx_description
1 polymer ?
#
loop_
_entity_poly.entity_id
_entity_poly.type
_entity_poly.pdbx_seq_one_letter_code
_entity_poly.pdbx_strand_id
1 'polypeptide(L)'
;MAPLLDYKIGDAMLSSLPLRSKSIILTCSLILVIYLTSQPALAKPSSLKEITDGNWEDILAGEWMIEFFAPWCPACQQLQPMWNEFADWGEDMGVNIAKVDVTEQPGLSGRFIITSLPTIYHCKDGVFRRYQGARTKDEFLSFIDEKKWQGIEPVSSWFGPSSFMMNTMSALFKLSMFIRRCHNYLTEQLGIPVWGSYIIFGLATLFSGLALGLILVFIADFVFPSRRFNSPNYYQKKQTMEQARLIQQLEEEQEEVWRRVSPVGRPEARGPGYPEEVLRKRVVGNREEEEDS
;
A
#
# COMPACT_ATOMS: atom_id res chain seq x y z
N MET A 1 63.93 -40.15 -30.87
CA MET A 1 63.98 -41.36 -30.02
C MET A 1 62.63 -41.44 -29.32
N ALA A 2 61.74 -42.32 -29.82
CA ALA A 2 60.32 -42.56 -29.46
C ALA A 2 59.35 -41.33 -29.53
N PRO A 3 58.04 -41.47 -29.88
CA PRO A 3 57.21 -42.68 -29.87
C PRO A 3 56.43 -42.94 -31.18
N LEU A 4 56.54 -44.16 -31.71
CA LEU A 4 55.67 -44.73 -32.75
C LEU A 4 55.03 -46.06 -32.28
N LEU A 5 55.01 -46.30 -30.95
CA LEU A 5 54.62 -47.59 -30.37
C LEU A 5 53.20 -47.64 -29.78
N ASP A 6 52.50 -46.52 -29.63
CA ASP A 6 51.17 -46.55 -28.99
C ASP A 6 50.01 -46.84 -29.96
N TYR A 7 50.16 -46.58 -31.27
CA TYR A 7 49.06 -46.81 -32.22
C TYR A 7 48.80 -48.30 -32.48
N LYS A 8 49.83 -49.14 -32.41
CA LYS A 8 49.72 -50.57 -32.78
C LYS A 8 49.09 -51.46 -31.72
N ILE A 9 48.95 -50.98 -30.48
CA ILE A 9 48.46 -51.79 -29.35
C ILE A 9 46.92 -51.72 -29.25
N GLY A 10 46.30 -50.61 -29.67
CA GLY A 10 44.84 -50.46 -29.69
C GLY A 10 44.14 -51.35 -30.72
N ASP A 11 44.69 -51.44 -31.94
CA ASP A 11 44.10 -52.22 -33.05
C ASP A 11 44.13 -53.74 -32.78
N ALA A 12 45.16 -54.22 -32.09
CA ALA A 12 45.31 -55.64 -31.77
C ALA A 12 44.25 -56.12 -30.75
N MET A 13 43.86 -55.28 -29.79
CA MET A 13 42.91 -55.64 -28.73
C MET A 13 41.44 -55.57 -29.18
N LEU A 14 41.12 -54.73 -30.17
CA LEU A 14 39.79 -54.65 -30.77
C LEU A 14 39.48 -55.82 -31.72
N SER A 15 40.49 -56.55 -32.19
CA SER A 15 40.30 -57.66 -33.13
C SER A 15 39.80 -58.96 -32.48
N SER A 16 40.12 -59.20 -31.20
CA SER A 16 39.91 -60.46 -30.47
C SER A 16 38.59 -60.56 -29.68
N LEU A 17 37.76 -59.52 -29.68
CA LEU A 17 36.46 -59.51 -28.99
C LEU A 17 35.32 -60.04 -29.90
N PRO A 18 34.34 -60.78 -29.36
CA PRO A 18 33.24 -61.35 -30.13
C PRO A 18 32.44 -60.25 -30.85
N LEU A 19 31.97 -60.51 -32.07
CA LEU A 19 31.30 -59.54 -32.97
C LEU A 19 30.20 -58.71 -32.27
N ARG A 20 29.47 -59.34 -31.33
CA ARG A 20 28.42 -58.72 -30.52
C ARG A 20 28.93 -57.61 -29.59
N SER A 21 30.16 -57.74 -29.09
CA SER A 21 30.83 -56.77 -28.22
C SER A 21 31.26 -55.51 -28.98
N LYS A 22 31.67 -55.64 -30.24
CA LYS A 22 32.09 -54.49 -31.07
C LYS A 22 30.90 -53.61 -31.43
N SER A 23 29.75 -54.21 -31.75
CA SER A 23 28.49 -53.48 -31.97
C SER A 23 28.05 -52.72 -30.71
N ILE A 24 28.15 -53.32 -29.53
CA ILE A 24 27.77 -52.67 -28.26
C ILE A 24 28.71 -51.50 -27.94
N ILE A 25 30.01 -51.66 -28.16
CA ILE A 25 30.98 -50.57 -27.94
C ILE A 25 30.74 -49.42 -28.93
N LEU A 26 30.44 -49.73 -30.19
CA LEU A 26 30.17 -48.72 -31.22
C LEU A 26 28.87 -47.96 -30.92
N THR A 27 27.80 -48.66 -30.54
CA THR A 27 26.51 -48.03 -30.18
C THR A 27 26.63 -47.24 -28.88
N CYS A 28 27.36 -47.72 -27.87
CA CYS A 28 27.63 -46.94 -26.66
C CYS A 28 28.45 -45.68 -26.96
N SER A 29 29.44 -45.75 -27.86
CA SER A 29 30.20 -44.55 -28.26
C SER A 29 29.31 -43.56 -29.03
N LEU A 30 28.40 -44.04 -29.86
CA LEU A 30 27.49 -43.20 -30.65
C LEU A 30 26.43 -42.54 -29.75
N ILE A 31 25.90 -43.28 -28.76
CA ILE A 31 24.99 -42.74 -27.74
C ILE A 31 25.72 -41.72 -26.86
N LEU A 32 26.98 -41.98 -26.48
CA LEU A 32 27.79 -41.03 -25.71
C LEU A 32 28.09 -39.76 -26.51
N VAL A 33 28.38 -39.87 -27.80
CA VAL A 33 28.56 -38.72 -28.70
C VAL A 33 27.25 -37.94 -28.85
N ILE A 34 26.10 -38.61 -29.02
CA ILE A 34 24.78 -37.97 -29.08
C ILE A 34 24.47 -37.24 -27.75
N TYR A 35 24.82 -37.86 -26.60
CA TYR A 35 24.68 -37.24 -25.29
C TYR A 35 25.61 -36.02 -25.12
N LEU A 36 26.83 -36.09 -25.65
CA LEU A 36 27.82 -35.01 -25.61
C LEU A 36 27.48 -33.85 -26.57
N THR A 37 26.83 -34.14 -27.71
CA THR A 37 26.35 -33.11 -28.65
C THR A 37 25.02 -32.49 -28.23
N SER A 38 24.29 -33.13 -27.32
CA SER A 38 23.08 -32.58 -26.70
C SER A 38 23.46 -31.74 -25.48
N GLN A 39 24.28 -30.71 -25.70
CA GLN A 39 24.22 -29.59 -24.76
C GLN A 39 22.93 -28.83 -25.08
N PRO A 40 22.01 -28.65 -24.12
CA PRO A 40 20.96 -27.66 -24.30
C PRO A 40 21.67 -26.34 -24.58
N ALA A 41 21.36 -25.70 -25.70
CA ALA A 41 21.85 -24.36 -25.99
C ALA A 41 21.57 -23.50 -24.76
N LEU A 42 22.63 -23.16 -24.03
CA LEU A 42 22.56 -22.32 -22.84
C LEU A 42 21.94 -21.01 -23.33
N ALA A 43 20.68 -20.80 -22.96
CA ALA A 43 20.00 -19.54 -23.24
C ALA A 43 20.91 -18.43 -22.73
N LYS A 44 21.25 -17.50 -23.63
CA LYS A 44 21.99 -16.27 -23.33
C LYS A 44 21.38 -15.69 -22.03
N PRO A 45 22.19 -15.32 -21.02
CA PRO A 45 21.67 -14.74 -19.80
C PRO A 45 20.77 -13.57 -20.19
N SER A 46 19.48 -13.65 -19.84
CA SER A 46 18.50 -12.67 -20.26
C SER A 46 18.81 -11.35 -19.56
N SER A 47 19.24 -10.35 -20.31
CA SER A 47 19.42 -8.96 -19.85
C SER A 47 18.10 -8.36 -19.29
N LEU A 48 16.97 -8.99 -19.62
CA LEU A 48 15.65 -8.64 -19.11
C LEU A 48 15.49 -9.01 -17.62
N LYS A 49 15.27 -7.98 -16.79
CA LYS A 49 15.03 -8.10 -15.35
C LYS A 49 13.56 -8.31 -15.02
N GLU A 50 13.28 -9.10 -13.99
CA GLU A 50 11.93 -9.32 -13.50
C GLU A 50 11.68 -8.51 -12.22
N ILE A 51 10.62 -7.70 -12.24
CA ILE A 51 10.24 -6.84 -11.13
C ILE A 51 8.97 -7.37 -10.47
N THR A 52 9.06 -7.50 -9.16
CA THR A 52 8.09 -8.09 -8.23
C THR A 52 7.76 -7.09 -7.14
N ASP A 53 6.70 -7.37 -6.38
CA ASP A 53 6.32 -6.59 -5.21
C ASP A 53 7.44 -6.46 -4.14
N GLY A 54 8.47 -7.32 -4.16
CA GLY A 54 9.57 -7.33 -3.20
C GLY A 54 10.83 -6.56 -3.63
N ASN A 55 11.05 -6.32 -4.92
CA ASN A 55 12.26 -5.67 -5.45
C ASN A 55 11.96 -4.40 -6.28
N TRP A 56 10.71 -3.96 -6.32
CA TRP A 56 10.32 -2.81 -7.15
C TRP A 56 11.05 -1.50 -6.78
N GLU A 57 11.56 -1.37 -5.56
CA GLU A 57 12.32 -0.18 -5.14
C GLU A 57 13.61 0.01 -5.97
N ASP A 58 14.15 -1.08 -6.55
CA ASP A 58 15.34 -1.03 -7.41
C ASP A 58 15.12 -0.13 -8.64
N ILE A 59 13.87 -0.02 -9.11
CA ILE A 59 13.55 0.81 -10.28
C ILE A 59 13.60 2.31 -9.99
N LEU A 60 13.69 2.70 -8.72
CA LEU A 60 13.78 4.11 -8.31
C LEU A 60 15.19 4.69 -8.54
N ALA A 61 16.20 3.84 -8.67
CA ALA A 61 17.59 4.26 -8.84
C ALA A 61 18.07 4.03 -10.28
N GLY A 62 18.61 5.06 -10.91
CA GLY A 62 19.11 4.99 -12.28
C GLY A 62 17.99 5.03 -13.33
N GLU A 63 18.29 4.52 -14.52
CA GLU A 63 17.38 4.56 -15.67
C GLU A 63 16.81 3.17 -15.97
N TRP A 64 15.48 3.10 -16.09
CA TRP A 64 14.72 1.87 -16.28
C TRP A 64 13.64 2.02 -17.35
N MET A 65 13.42 0.96 -18.11
CA MET A 65 12.29 0.76 -18.99
C MET A 65 11.51 -0.46 -18.50
N ILE A 66 10.24 -0.28 -18.15
CA ILE A 66 9.43 -1.29 -17.46
C ILE A 66 8.18 -1.57 -18.27
N GLU A 67 8.01 -2.82 -18.71
CA GLU A 67 6.80 -3.31 -19.36
C GLU A 67 5.88 -3.99 -18.32
N PHE A 68 4.63 -3.52 -18.24
CA PHE A 68 3.56 -4.24 -17.56
C PHE A 68 2.80 -5.08 -18.57
N PHE A 69 2.80 -6.41 -18.35
CA PHE A 69 2.21 -7.39 -19.26
C PHE A 69 1.34 -8.40 -18.51
N ALA A 70 0.58 -9.19 -19.27
CA ALA A 70 -0.08 -10.39 -18.76
C ALA A 70 0.06 -11.54 -19.77
N PRO A 71 0.23 -12.79 -19.30
CA PRO A 71 0.52 -13.94 -20.17
C PRO A 71 -0.63 -14.28 -21.12
N TRP A 72 -1.87 -13.98 -20.74
CA TRP A 72 -3.07 -14.20 -21.55
C TRP A 72 -3.36 -13.07 -22.56
N CYS A 73 -2.61 -11.97 -22.52
CA CYS A 73 -2.87 -10.81 -23.38
C CYS A 73 -2.21 -10.98 -24.77
N PRO A 74 -2.98 -11.04 -25.88
CA PRO A 74 -2.40 -11.26 -27.20
C PRO A 74 -1.45 -10.14 -27.66
N ALA A 75 -1.78 -8.89 -27.33
CA ALA A 75 -0.93 -7.74 -27.66
C ALA A 75 0.40 -7.76 -26.90
N CYS A 76 0.41 -8.28 -25.66
CA CYS A 76 1.65 -8.47 -24.90
C CYS A 76 2.52 -9.56 -25.55
N GLN A 77 1.91 -10.68 -25.94
CA GLN A 77 2.64 -11.79 -26.59
C GLN A 77 3.34 -11.35 -27.88
N GLN A 78 2.74 -10.44 -28.65
CA GLN A 78 3.36 -9.87 -29.86
C GLN A 78 4.52 -8.91 -29.54
N LEU A 79 4.48 -8.24 -28.39
CA LEU A 79 5.51 -7.30 -27.94
C LEU A 79 6.73 -8.02 -27.35
N GLN A 80 6.52 -9.15 -26.66
CA GLN A 80 7.58 -9.93 -26.00
C GLN A 80 8.86 -10.16 -26.84
N PRO A 81 8.80 -10.59 -28.12
CA PRO A 81 10.03 -10.78 -28.90
C PRO A 81 10.82 -9.47 -29.08
N MET A 82 10.13 -8.37 -29.40
CA MET A 82 10.77 -7.06 -29.56
C MET A 82 11.30 -6.50 -28.23
N TRP A 83 10.60 -6.77 -27.12
CA TRP A 83 11.04 -6.35 -25.78
C TRP A 83 12.29 -7.11 -25.33
N ASN A 84 12.35 -8.42 -25.58
CA ASN A 84 13.53 -9.24 -25.32
C ASN A 84 14.72 -8.78 -26.17
N GLU A 85 14.50 -8.50 -27.46
CA GLU A 85 15.55 -7.97 -28.32
C GLU A 85 16.02 -6.59 -27.88
N PHE A 86 15.13 -5.73 -27.37
CA PHE A 86 15.51 -4.44 -26.80
C PHE A 86 16.31 -4.62 -25.51
N ALA A 87 15.92 -5.57 -24.65
CA ALA A 87 16.61 -5.91 -23.40
C ALA A 87 18.10 -6.20 -23.62
N ASP A 88 18.43 -6.89 -24.72
CA ASP A 88 19.80 -7.22 -25.08
C ASP A 88 20.71 -6.00 -25.32
N TRP A 89 20.17 -4.82 -25.62
CA TRP A 89 20.93 -3.58 -25.82
C TRP A 89 20.93 -2.67 -24.58
N GLY A 90 20.19 -3.04 -23.54
CA GLY A 90 20.03 -2.21 -22.34
C GLY A 90 21.35 -1.90 -21.66
N GLU A 91 22.20 -2.91 -21.49
CA GLU A 91 23.53 -2.76 -20.87
C GLU A 91 24.42 -1.79 -21.66
N ASP A 92 24.44 -1.89 -22.99
CA ASP A 92 25.23 -1.02 -23.87
C ASP A 92 24.79 0.45 -23.80
N MET A 93 23.50 0.70 -23.59
CA MET A 93 22.94 2.04 -23.45
C MET A 93 22.91 2.57 -22.00
N GLY A 94 23.27 1.73 -21.02
CA GLY A 94 23.18 2.08 -19.61
C GLY A 94 21.74 2.21 -19.08
N VAL A 95 20.78 1.50 -19.69
CA VAL A 95 19.37 1.45 -19.25
C VAL A 95 18.99 0.03 -18.82
N ASN A 96 18.36 -0.09 -17.67
CA ASN A 96 17.85 -1.36 -17.19
C ASN A 96 16.49 -1.66 -17.84
N ILE A 97 16.31 -2.87 -18.36
CA ILE A 97 15.07 -3.25 -19.04
C ILE A 97 14.40 -4.32 -18.22
N ALA A 98 13.13 -4.09 -17.89
CA ALA A 98 12.37 -4.88 -16.94
C ALA A 98 10.98 -5.24 -17.45
N LYS A 99 10.43 -6.33 -16.92
CA LYS A 99 9.03 -6.71 -17.08
C LYS A 99 8.36 -6.99 -15.74
N VAL A 100 7.05 -6.74 -15.69
CA VAL A 100 6.18 -6.99 -14.53
C VAL A 100 4.95 -7.75 -15.01
N ASP A 101 4.73 -8.93 -14.45
CA ASP A 101 3.47 -9.67 -14.65
C ASP A 101 2.40 -9.15 -13.68
N VAL A 102 1.38 -8.47 -14.21
CA VAL A 102 0.29 -7.91 -13.39
C VAL A 102 -0.65 -8.97 -12.82
N THR A 103 -0.58 -10.21 -13.30
CA THR A 103 -1.39 -11.33 -12.80
C THR A 103 -0.80 -11.91 -11.52
N GLU A 104 0.52 -11.93 -11.41
CA GLU A 104 1.24 -12.41 -10.22
C GLU A 104 1.51 -11.29 -9.20
N GLN A 105 1.68 -10.05 -9.68
CA GLN A 105 2.06 -8.89 -8.87
C GLN A 105 0.90 -7.86 -8.76
N PRO A 106 -0.19 -8.17 -8.03
CA PRO A 106 -1.33 -7.27 -7.93
C PRO A 106 -1.01 -5.98 -7.20
N GLY A 107 -0.01 -5.99 -6.30
CA GLY A 107 0.44 -4.79 -5.62
C GLY A 107 1.06 -3.77 -6.57
N LEU A 108 1.89 -4.21 -7.51
CA LEU A 108 2.47 -3.36 -8.54
C LEU A 108 1.41 -2.86 -9.51
N SER A 109 0.46 -3.71 -9.90
CA SER A 109 -0.68 -3.30 -10.72
C SER A 109 -1.47 -2.14 -10.09
N GLY A 110 -1.74 -2.22 -8.78
CA GLY A 110 -2.40 -1.14 -8.03
C GLY A 110 -1.51 0.09 -7.84
N ARG A 111 -0.21 -0.10 -7.56
CA ARG A 111 0.76 0.99 -7.32
C ARG A 111 0.96 1.90 -8.55
N PHE A 112 0.93 1.31 -9.74
CA PHE A 112 1.09 2.02 -11.00
C PHE A 112 -0.25 2.33 -11.70
N ILE A 113 -1.37 1.93 -11.08
CA ILE A 113 -2.73 2.04 -11.63
C ILE A 113 -2.77 1.54 -13.07
N ILE A 114 -2.35 0.29 -13.29
CA ILE A 114 -2.32 -0.29 -14.63
C ILE A 114 -3.74 -0.62 -15.08
N THR A 115 -4.29 0.20 -15.96
CA THR A 115 -5.66 0.04 -16.49
C THR A 115 -5.71 -0.69 -17.82
N SER A 116 -4.61 -0.71 -18.56
CA SER A 116 -4.51 -1.29 -19.91
C SER A 116 -3.19 -2.00 -20.12
N LEU A 117 -3.16 -3.00 -21.00
CA LEU A 117 -1.96 -3.75 -21.33
C LEU A 117 -1.73 -3.77 -22.85
N PRO A 118 -0.47 -3.81 -23.33
CA PRO A 118 0.74 -3.55 -22.55
C PRO A 118 0.88 -2.06 -22.23
N THR A 119 1.33 -1.77 -21.01
CA THR A 119 1.69 -0.40 -20.57
C THR A 119 3.18 -0.36 -20.27
N ILE A 120 3.87 0.65 -20.79
CA ILE A 120 5.31 0.80 -20.63
C ILE A 120 5.59 2.11 -19.90
N TYR A 121 6.45 2.05 -18.91
CA TYR A 121 6.97 3.22 -18.19
C TYR A 121 8.47 3.34 -18.37
N HIS A 122 8.92 4.56 -18.62
CA HIS A 122 10.31 4.97 -18.42
C HIS A 122 10.43 5.53 -17.00
N CYS A 123 11.44 5.10 -16.26
CA CYS A 123 11.80 5.68 -14.97
C CYS A 123 13.23 6.17 -15.04
N LYS A 124 13.48 7.38 -14.55
CA LYS A 124 14.83 7.88 -14.34
C LYS A 124 14.90 8.55 -12.98
N ASP A 125 15.70 7.99 -12.08
CA ASP A 125 15.91 8.49 -10.72
C ASP A 125 14.59 8.76 -9.98
N GLY A 126 13.65 7.80 -10.09
CA GLY A 126 12.33 7.86 -9.46
C GLY A 126 11.30 8.71 -10.20
N VAL A 127 11.67 9.35 -11.31
CA VAL A 127 10.74 10.11 -12.16
C VAL A 127 10.18 9.21 -13.25
N PHE A 128 8.90 8.87 -13.14
CA PHE A 128 8.20 8.00 -14.08
C PHE A 128 7.56 8.79 -15.21
N ARG A 129 7.62 8.26 -16.43
CA ARG A 129 7.01 8.79 -17.66
C ARG A 129 6.35 7.66 -18.40
N ARG A 130 5.11 7.86 -18.84
CA ARG A 130 4.40 6.85 -19.62
C ARG A 130 4.87 6.90 -21.08
N TYR A 131 5.33 5.77 -21.61
CA TYR A 131 5.73 5.67 -23.01
C TYR A 131 4.50 5.67 -23.92
N GLN A 132 4.52 6.48 -24.98
CA GLN A 132 3.42 6.64 -25.94
C GLN A 132 3.84 6.41 -27.41
N GLY A 133 5.09 6.00 -27.64
CA GLY A 133 5.60 5.74 -28.99
C GLY A 133 5.16 4.39 -29.57
N ALA A 134 5.63 4.12 -30.79
CA ALA A 134 5.40 2.82 -31.41
C ALA A 134 6.20 1.73 -30.69
N ARG A 135 5.58 0.57 -30.48
CA ARG A 135 6.14 -0.49 -29.64
C ARG A 135 7.09 -1.41 -30.43
N THR A 136 8.03 -0.81 -31.15
CA THR A 136 9.05 -1.52 -31.93
C THR A 136 10.42 -1.33 -31.30
N LYS A 137 11.33 -2.27 -31.54
CA LYS A 137 12.71 -2.23 -31.03
C LYS A 137 13.41 -0.91 -31.39
N ASP A 138 13.35 -0.50 -32.66
CA ASP A 138 14.03 0.71 -33.16
C ASP A 138 13.50 1.99 -32.49
N GLU A 139 12.21 2.02 -32.17
CA GLU A 139 11.60 3.15 -31.46
C GLU A 139 11.96 3.15 -29.98
N PHE A 140 12.13 1.99 -29.34
CA PHE A 140 12.68 1.94 -27.99
C PHE A 140 14.15 2.40 -27.93
N LEU A 141 14.97 1.97 -28.89
CA LEU A 141 16.37 2.38 -29.00
C LEU A 141 16.48 3.90 -29.19
N SER A 142 15.78 4.45 -30.20
CA SER A 142 15.81 5.90 -30.46
C SER A 142 15.19 6.72 -29.31
N PHE A 143 14.21 6.17 -28.59
CA PHE A 143 13.64 6.84 -27.42
C PHE A 143 14.65 7.10 -26.30
N ILE A 144 15.55 6.14 -26.06
CA ILE A 144 16.61 6.24 -25.06
C ILE A 144 17.79 7.06 -25.59
N ASP A 145 18.28 6.74 -26.78
CA ASP A 145 19.48 7.36 -27.38
C ASP A 145 19.27 8.87 -27.65
N GLU A 146 18.16 9.22 -28.30
CA GLU A 146 17.81 10.62 -28.58
C GLU A 146 17.17 11.33 -27.37
N LYS A 147 17.02 10.64 -26.23
CA LYS A 147 16.40 11.16 -25.00
C LYS A 147 15.02 11.78 -25.22
N LYS A 148 14.21 11.18 -26.11
CA LYS A 148 12.83 11.62 -26.43
C LYS A 148 11.95 11.73 -25.17
N TRP A 149 12.28 10.97 -24.11
CA TRP A 149 11.64 11.06 -22.80
C TRP A 149 11.67 12.45 -22.16
N GLN A 150 12.61 13.33 -22.53
CA GLN A 150 12.66 14.71 -22.00
C GLN A 150 11.44 15.55 -22.39
N GLY A 151 10.84 15.25 -23.55
CA GLY A 151 9.62 15.92 -24.03
C GLY A 151 8.32 15.35 -23.45
N ILE A 152 8.38 14.26 -22.68
CA ILE A 152 7.20 13.62 -22.09
C ILE A 152 7.02 14.13 -20.66
N GLU A 153 5.81 14.60 -20.36
CA GLU A 153 5.44 15.01 -19.02
C GLU A 153 5.57 13.84 -18.03
N PRO A 154 6.27 14.04 -16.90
CA PRO A 154 6.36 13.01 -15.88
C PRO A 154 5.02 12.81 -15.18
N VAL A 155 4.81 11.60 -14.68
CA VAL A 155 3.72 11.32 -13.76
C VAL A 155 3.91 12.21 -12.53
N SER A 156 2.86 12.95 -12.17
CA SER A 156 2.90 13.84 -11.02
C SER A 156 3.31 13.08 -9.74
N SER A 157 4.00 13.74 -8.82
CA SER A 157 4.46 13.13 -7.56
C SER A 157 3.31 12.60 -6.69
N TRP A 158 2.12 13.20 -6.76
CA TRP A 158 0.93 12.73 -6.02
C TRP A 158 0.45 11.34 -6.50
N PHE A 159 0.45 11.13 -7.81
CA PHE A 159 0.13 9.84 -8.45
C PHE A 159 1.37 8.97 -8.69
N GLY A 160 2.54 9.39 -8.19
CA GLY A 160 3.78 8.63 -8.30
C GLY A 160 3.71 7.34 -7.49
N PRO A 161 4.34 6.25 -7.94
CA PRO A 161 4.25 4.95 -7.29
C PRO A 161 4.73 5.00 -5.82
N SER A 162 5.74 5.81 -5.50
CA SER A 162 6.26 6.00 -4.14
C SER A 162 5.37 6.84 -3.21
N SER A 163 4.25 7.38 -3.70
CA SER A 163 3.38 8.23 -2.90
C SER A 163 2.59 7.43 -1.86
N PHE A 164 2.15 8.11 -0.79
CA PHE A 164 1.26 7.53 0.21
C PHE A 164 -0.01 6.95 -0.42
N MET A 165 -0.62 7.69 -1.35
CA MET A 165 -1.83 7.26 -2.05
C MET A 165 -1.59 5.96 -2.83
N MET A 166 -0.43 5.83 -3.49
CA MET A 166 -0.12 4.62 -4.27
C MET A 166 0.29 3.44 -3.39
N ASN A 167 0.88 3.68 -2.22
CA ASN A 167 1.02 2.65 -1.18
C ASN A 167 -0.36 2.10 -0.76
N THR A 168 -1.33 3.00 -0.52
CA THR A 168 -2.71 2.59 -0.19
C THR A 168 -3.37 1.82 -1.33
N MET A 169 -3.23 2.28 -2.59
CA MET A 169 -3.76 1.55 -3.74
C MET A 169 -3.14 0.17 -3.91
N SER A 170 -1.82 0.05 -3.74
CA SER A 170 -1.12 -1.24 -3.75
C SER A 170 -1.67 -2.19 -2.68
N ALA A 171 -1.85 -1.71 -1.45
CA ALA A 171 -2.42 -2.49 -0.36
C ALA A 171 -3.87 -2.92 -0.66
N LEU A 172 -4.69 -2.03 -1.21
CA LEU A 172 -6.08 -2.32 -1.60
C LEU A 172 -6.15 -3.42 -2.66
N PHE A 173 -5.29 -3.39 -3.68
CA PHE A 173 -5.24 -4.42 -4.71
C PHE A 173 -4.77 -5.76 -4.15
N LYS A 174 -3.74 -5.77 -3.29
CA LYS A 174 -3.31 -6.99 -2.58
C LYS A 174 -4.45 -7.56 -1.73
N LEU A 175 -5.18 -6.71 -1.01
CA LEU A 175 -6.33 -7.12 -0.20
C LEU A 175 -7.45 -7.70 -1.07
N SER A 176 -7.79 -7.05 -2.19
CA SER A 176 -8.80 -7.52 -3.13
C SER A 176 -8.46 -8.92 -3.67
N MET A 177 -7.21 -9.12 -4.11
CA MET A 177 -6.76 -10.43 -4.57
C MET A 177 -6.71 -11.47 -3.45
N PHE A 178 -6.35 -11.08 -2.23
CA PHE A 178 -6.41 -11.98 -1.08
C PHE A 178 -7.85 -12.45 -0.80
N ILE A 179 -8.83 -11.54 -0.79
CA ILE A 179 -10.25 -11.89 -0.61
C ILE A 179 -10.70 -12.86 -1.71
N ARG A 180 -10.33 -12.60 -2.97
CA ARG A 180 -10.64 -13.51 -4.10
C ARG A 180 -10.02 -14.90 -3.89
N ARG A 181 -8.76 -14.97 -3.45
CA ARG A 181 -8.10 -16.25 -3.14
C ARG A 181 -8.83 -17.00 -2.01
N CYS A 182 -9.23 -16.31 -0.95
CA CYS A 182 -10.03 -16.90 0.12
C CYS A 182 -11.37 -17.41 -0.41
N HIS A 183 -12.07 -16.62 -1.25
CA HIS A 183 -13.35 -17.04 -1.83
C HIS A 183 -13.21 -18.33 -2.64
N ASN A 184 -12.26 -18.35 -3.57
CA ASN A 184 -11.98 -19.53 -4.40
C ASN A 184 -11.56 -20.73 -3.54
N TYR A 185 -10.76 -20.51 -2.49
CA TYR A 185 -10.41 -21.57 -1.56
C TYR A 185 -11.63 -22.15 -0.83
N LEU A 186 -12.53 -21.31 -0.33
CA LEU A 186 -13.77 -21.77 0.33
C LEU A 186 -14.68 -22.55 -0.63
N THR A 187 -14.80 -22.10 -1.88
CA THR A 187 -15.72 -22.71 -2.85
C THR A 187 -15.15 -23.95 -3.52
N GLU A 188 -13.88 -23.94 -3.91
CA GLU A 188 -13.24 -25.04 -4.65
C GLU A 188 -12.67 -26.11 -3.73
N GLN A 189 -11.98 -25.74 -2.65
CA GLN A 189 -11.29 -26.71 -1.77
C GLN A 189 -12.18 -27.23 -0.64
N LEU A 190 -12.99 -26.36 -0.04
CA LEU A 190 -13.91 -26.74 1.04
C LEU A 190 -15.32 -27.10 0.51
N GLY A 191 -15.59 -26.89 -0.78
CA GLY A 191 -16.87 -27.20 -1.40
C GLY A 191 -18.05 -26.37 -0.88
N ILE A 192 -17.78 -25.24 -0.23
CA ILE A 192 -18.84 -24.37 0.30
C ILE A 192 -19.55 -23.72 -0.89
N PRO A 193 -20.89 -23.73 -0.95
CA PRO A 193 -21.60 -23.05 -2.02
C PRO A 193 -21.33 -21.55 -1.99
N VAL A 194 -21.39 -20.91 -3.16
CA VAL A 194 -21.05 -19.49 -3.35
C VAL A 194 -21.75 -18.57 -2.33
N TRP A 195 -23.04 -18.78 -2.06
CA TRP A 195 -23.79 -18.01 -1.07
C TRP A 195 -23.23 -18.15 0.35
N GLY A 196 -22.74 -19.33 0.73
CA GLY A 196 -22.14 -19.59 2.04
C GLY A 196 -20.85 -18.82 2.23
N SER A 197 -20.02 -18.73 1.18
CA SER A 197 -18.80 -17.91 1.22
C SER A 197 -19.11 -16.43 1.44
N TYR A 198 -20.19 -15.89 0.86
CA TYR A 198 -20.59 -14.50 1.06
C TYR A 198 -21.10 -14.23 2.47
N ILE A 199 -21.79 -15.18 3.09
CA ILE A 199 -22.18 -15.07 4.51
C ILE A 199 -20.94 -15.03 5.39
N ILE A 200 -19.94 -15.88 5.15
CA ILE A 200 -18.68 -15.88 5.91
C ILE A 200 -17.97 -14.53 5.79
N PHE A 201 -17.82 -14.01 4.58
CA PHE A 201 -17.23 -12.68 4.38
C PHE A 201 -18.04 -11.57 5.04
N GLY A 202 -19.38 -11.60 4.93
CA GLY A 202 -20.27 -10.63 5.55
C GLY A 202 -20.18 -10.63 7.08
N LEU A 203 -20.07 -11.81 7.70
CA LEU A 203 -19.83 -11.92 9.14
C LEU A 203 -18.44 -11.41 9.50
N ALA A 204 -17.40 -11.79 8.75
CA ALA A 204 -16.04 -11.34 9.00
C ALA A 204 -15.90 -9.80 8.88
N THR A 205 -16.56 -9.17 7.91
CA THR A 205 -16.57 -7.71 7.75
C THR A 205 -17.36 -7.03 8.87
N LEU A 206 -18.50 -7.59 9.29
CA LEU A 206 -19.26 -7.11 10.44
C LEU A 206 -18.43 -7.12 11.73
N PHE A 207 -17.82 -8.27 12.05
CA PHE A 207 -17.01 -8.41 13.27
C PHE A 207 -15.76 -7.53 13.25
N SER A 208 -15.04 -7.49 12.13
CA SER A 208 -13.86 -6.62 12.00
C SER A 208 -14.23 -5.14 12.07
N GLY A 209 -15.32 -4.72 11.43
CA GLY A 209 -15.85 -3.36 11.53
C GLY A 209 -16.24 -2.97 12.96
N LEU A 210 -16.93 -3.85 13.68
CA LEU A 210 -17.28 -3.64 15.09
C LEU A 210 -16.03 -3.50 15.96
N ALA A 211 -15.04 -4.39 15.79
CA ALA A 211 -13.79 -4.35 16.54
C ALA A 211 -13.01 -3.06 16.27
N LEU A 212 -12.85 -2.67 14.99
CA LEU A 212 -12.19 -1.42 14.61
C LEU A 212 -12.93 -0.19 15.16
N GLY A 213 -14.26 -0.21 15.15
CA GLY A 213 -15.09 0.85 15.74
C GLY A 213 -14.86 1.00 17.25
N LEU A 214 -14.85 -0.11 18.00
CA LEU A 214 -14.55 -0.09 19.43
C LEU A 214 -13.13 0.41 19.71
N ILE A 215 -12.13 -0.07 18.96
CA ILE A 215 -10.74 0.39 19.08
C ILE A 215 -10.65 1.90 18.83
N LEU A 216 -11.36 2.42 17.82
CA LEU A 216 -11.39 3.85 17.52
C LEU A 216 -12.00 4.66 18.68
N VAL A 217 -13.10 4.19 19.27
CA VAL A 217 -13.69 4.83 20.47
C VAL A 217 -12.70 4.85 21.63
N PHE A 218 -12.01 3.74 21.90
CA PHE A 218 -10.97 3.69 22.93
C PHE A 218 -9.86 4.71 22.65
N ILE A 219 -9.36 4.78 21.42
CA ILE A 219 -8.33 5.76 21.03
C ILE A 219 -8.85 7.19 21.22
N ALA A 220 -10.11 7.47 20.83
CA ALA A 220 -10.72 8.78 21.01
C ALA A 220 -10.83 9.17 22.49
N ASP A 221 -11.19 8.24 23.37
CA ASP A 221 -11.22 8.46 24.82
C ASP A 221 -9.81 8.71 25.40
N PHE A 222 -8.78 8.08 24.84
CA PHE A 222 -7.39 8.33 25.24
C PHE A 222 -6.86 9.70 24.74
N VAL A 223 -7.18 10.08 23.50
CA VAL A 223 -6.70 11.33 22.88
C VAL A 223 -7.47 12.54 23.37
N PHE A 224 -8.79 12.39 23.57
CA PHE A 224 -9.69 13.40 24.10
C PHE A 224 -10.30 12.91 25.42
N PRO A 225 -9.51 12.81 26.50
CA PRO A 225 -10.04 12.42 27.79
C PRO A 225 -11.15 13.40 28.14
N SER A 226 -12.38 12.88 28.20
CA SER A 226 -13.53 13.71 28.51
C SER A 226 -13.22 14.45 29.81
N ARG A 227 -13.18 15.79 29.76
CA ARG A 227 -12.98 16.64 30.95
C ARG A 227 -14.19 16.59 31.90
N ARG A 228 -14.86 15.45 32.04
CA ARG A 228 -15.90 15.24 33.04
C ARG A 228 -15.24 14.64 34.27
N PHE A 229 -15.21 15.45 35.32
CA PHE A 229 -14.67 15.18 36.67
C PHE A 229 -13.19 15.51 36.91
N ASN A 230 -12.85 16.80 36.82
CA ASN A 230 -12.09 17.44 37.90
C ASN A 230 -12.32 18.95 37.90
N SER A 231 -13.51 19.38 38.35
CA SER A 231 -13.67 20.77 38.80
C SER A 231 -13.78 20.75 40.32
N PRO A 232 -12.71 21.09 41.05
CA PRO A 232 -12.76 21.28 42.51
C PRO A 232 -13.89 22.23 42.93
N ASN A 233 -14.32 23.10 42.01
CA ASN A 233 -15.35 24.11 42.22
C ASN A 233 -16.78 23.57 42.28
N TYR A 234 -17.07 22.32 41.88
CA TYR A 234 -18.44 21.80 41.97
C TYR A 234 -18.87 21.58 43.44
N TYR A 235 -18.01 20.97 44.25
CA TYR A 235 -18.27 20.77 45.68
C TYR A 235 -18.29 22.10 46.44
N GLN A 236 -17.38 23.01 46.11
CA GLN A 236 -17.29 24.31 46.76
C GLN A 236 -18.52 25.17 46.45
N LYS A 237 -18.99 25.20 45.19
CA LYS A 237 -20.20 25.93 44.80
C LYS A 237 -21.46 25.37 45.48
N LYS A 238 -21.54 24.05 45.65
CA LYS A 238 -22.65 23.42 46.38
C LYS A 238 -22.67 23.85 47.84
N GLN A 239 -21.51 23.82 48.52
CA GLN A 239 -21.39 24.27 49.91
C GLN A 239 -21.72 25.76 50.07
N THR A 240 -21.25 26.63 49.17
CA THR A 240 -21.55 28.07 49.24
C THR A 240 -23.04 28.36 49.04
N MET A 241 -23.71 27.64 48.14
CA MET A 241 -25.16 27.78 47.95
C MET A 241 -25.95 27.30 49.17
N GLU A 242 -25.52 26.22 49.81
CA GLU A 242 -26.16 25.69 51.00
C GLU A 242 -25.96 26.64 52.20
N GLN A 243 -24.77 27.20 52.34
CA GLN A 243 -24.44 28.20 53.35
C GLN A 243 -25.24 29.50 53.15
N ALA A 244 -25.42 29.96 51.91
CA ALA A 244 -26.24 31.13 51.60
C ALA A 244 -27.72 30.93 51.93
N ARG A 245 -28.27 29.72 51.72
CA ARG A 245 -29.66 29.41 52.09
C ARG A 245 -29.87 29.43 53.61
N LEU A 246 -28.92 28.91 54.38
CA LEU A 246 -29.01 28.94 55.84
C LEU A 246 -28.94 30.36 56.39
N ILE A 247 -28.07 31.20 55.83
CA ILE A 247 -27.99 32.62 56.21
C ILE A 247 -29.33 33.33 55.92
N GLN A 248 -29.91 33.08 54.75
CA GLN A 248 -31.19 33.68 54.39
C GLN A 248 -32.33 33.25 55.33
N GLN A 249 -32.36 31.98 55.73
CA GLN A 249 -33.34 31.50 56.73
C GLN A 249 -33.16 32.16 58.10
N LEU A 250 -31.91 32.36 58.53
CA LEU A 250 -31.61 33.03 59.80
C LEU A 250 -31.99 34.51 59.77
N GLU A 251 -31.75 35.20 58.64
CA GLU A 251 -32.17 36.60 58.46
C GLU A 251 -33.70 36.74 58.49
N GLU A 252 -34.42 35.84 57.83
CA GLU A 252 -35.89 35.80 57.85
C GLU A 252 -36.42 35.58 59.28
N GLU A 253 -35.86 34.61 60.02
CA GLU A 253 -36.22 34.39 61.43
C GLU A 253 -35.92 35.62 62.30
N GLN A 254 -34.78 36.28 62.08
CA GLN A 254 -34.39 37.47 62.85
C GLN A 254 -35.30 38.67 62.57
N GLU A 255 -35.72 38.87 61.31
CA GLU A 255 -36.72 39.89 60.96
C GLU A 255 -38.09 39.60 61.58
N GLU A 256 -38.49 38.33 61.65
CA GLU A 256 -39.73 37.96 62.35
C GLU A 256 -39.67 38.24 63.85
N VAL A 257 -38.54 37.94 64.50
CA VAL A 257 -38.32 38.28 65.92
C VAL A 257 -38.34 39.79 66.12
N TRP A 258 -37.66 40.56 65.27
CA TRP A 258 -37.72 42.03 65.31
C TRP A 258 -39.13 42.57 65.16
N ARG A 259 -39.93 42.00 64.24
CA ARG A 259 -41.36 42.33 64.07
C ARG A 259 -42.20 42.04 65.31
N ARG A 260 -41.86 41.02 66.12
CA ARG A 260 -42.59 40.71 67.36
C ARG A 260 -42.20 41.61 68.54
N VAL A 261 -40.98 42.11 68.59
CA VAL A 261 -40.43 42.83 69.76
C VAL A 261 -40.60 44.35 69.66
N SER A 262 -40.84 44.93 68.47
CA SER A 262 -41.09 46.37 68.29
C SER A 262 -42.35 46.65 67.45
N PRO A 263 -43.42 47.24 68.03
CA PRO A 263 -44.58 47.70 67.26
C PRO A 263 -44.48 49.17 66.81
N VAL A 264 -43.28 49.76 66.75
CA VAL A 264 -43.10 51.18 66.34
C VAL A 264 -42.00 51.30 65.28
N GLY A 265 -42.31 52.05 64.21
CA GLY A 265 -41.66 52.11 62.90
C GLY A 265 -40.13 52.21 62.81
N ARG A 266 -39.58 51.64 61.73
CA ARG A 266 -38.16 51.66 61.32
C ARG A 266 -37.75 53.09 60.89
N PRO A 267 -36.55 53.60 61.25
CA PRO A 267 -35.99 54.81 60.64
C PRO A 267 -35.45 54.50 59.24
N GLU A 268 -35.68 55.43 58.32
CA GLU A 268 -35.24 55.40 56.93
C GLU A 268 -33.70 55.29 56.84
N ALA A 269 -33.19 54.22 56.22
CA ALA A 269 -31.77 54.06 55.95
C ALA A 269 -31.43 54.61 54.57
N ARG A 270 -30.76 55.75 54.54
CA ARG A 270 -30.13 56.35 53.35
C ARG A 270 -28.71 55.77 53.23
N GLY A 271 -28.40 55.08 52.13
CA GLY A 271 -27.06 54.53 51.81
C GLY A 271 -26.92 54.23 50.31
N PRO A 272 -25.72 54.36 49.72
CA PRO A 272 -25.51 54.90 48.38
C PRO A 272 -25.72 53.88 47.24
N GLY A 273 -26.23 54.38 46.12
CA GLY A 273 -26.50 53.61 44.91
C GLY A 273 -25.26 52.88 44.38
N TYR A 274 -25.47 51.61 44.00
CA TYR A 274 -24.56 50.83 43.17
C TYR A 274 -25.26 50.57 41.83
N PRO A 275 -24.53 50.56 40.70
CA PRO A 275 -25.11 50.86 39.39
C PRO A 275 -25.93 49.69 38.86
N GLU A 276 -27.13 49.99 38.38
CA GLU A 276 -28.03 49.11 37.60
C GLU A 276 -27.44 48.76 36.19
N GLU A 277 -26.14 48.96 36.00
CA GLU A 277 -25.42 48.82 34.73
C GLU A 277 -24.70 47.46 34.61
N VAL A 278 -24.54 46.72 35.72
CA VAL A 278 -23.86 45.40 35.74
C VAL A 278 -24.83 44.24 35.44
N LEU A 279 -26.14 44.41 35.68
CA LEU A 279 -27.16 43.40 35.38
C LEU A 279 -27.68 43.48 33.93
N ARG A 280 -27.59 44.64 33.28
CA ARG A 280 -28.01 44.80 31.88
C ARG A 280 -26.99 44.27 30.87
N LYS A 281 -25.70 44.20 31.23
CA LYS A 281 -24.64 43.73 30.33
C LYS A 281 -24.52 42.22 30.18
N ARG A 282 -25.20 41.43 31.02
CA ARG A 282 -25.19 39.95 30.90
C ARG A 282 -26.32 39.36 30.05
N VAL A 283 -27.35 40.15 29.75
CA VAL A 283 -28.49 39.70 28.92
C VAL A 283 -28.32 40.11 27.45
N VAL A 284 -27.41 41.05 27.14
CA VAL A 284 -27.15 41.51 25.76
C VAL A 284 -25.85 40.93 25.18
N GLY A 285 -24.89 40.47 26.01
CA GLY A 285 -23.60 39.96 25.54
C GLY A 285 -23.53 38.49 25.12
N ASN A 286 -24.66 37.78 25.01
CA ASN A 286 -24.66 36.35 24.67
C ASN A 286 -25.55 36.00 23.47
N ARG A 287 -25.88 37.01 22.63
CA ARG A 287 -26.66 36.83 21.39
C ARG A 287 -25.91 37.30 20.13
N GLU A 288 -24.63 37.62 20.23
CA GLU A 288 -23.80 38.06 19.09
C GLU A 288 -22.57 37.14 18.82
N GLU A 289 -22.47 35.98 19.48
CA GLU A 289 -21.44 34.96 19.17
C GLU A 289 -22.02 33.68 18.55
N GLU A 290 -23.14 33.80 17.84
CA GLU A 290 -23.75 32.69 17.08
C GLU A 290 -24.00 33.10 15.61
N GLU A 291 -23.12 33.92 15.04
CA GLU A 291 -23.15 34.30 13.63
C GLU A 291 -21.74 34.66 13.09
N ASP A 292 -20.73 33.80 13.33
CA ASP A 292 -19.58 33.56 12.43
C ASP A 292 -18.57 32.63 13.13
N SER A 293 -18.62 31.32 12.81
CA SER A 293 -17.51 30.33 12.84
C SER A 293 -18.03 28.93 12.51
#